data_AF-A0A2M6ZQ56-F1
#
_entry.id   AF-A0A2M6ZQ56-F1
#
_cell.length_a   1.000
_cell.length_b   1.000
_cell.length_c   1.000
_cell.angle_alpha   90.00
_cell.angle_beta   90.00
_cell.angle_gamma   90.00
#
_symmetry.space_group_name_H-M   'P 1'
#
loop_
_entity.id
_entity.type
_entity.pdbx_description
1 polymer ?
#
loop_
_entity_poly.entity_id
_entity_poly.type
_entity_poly.pdbx_seq_one_letter_code
_entity_poly.pdbx_strand_id
1 'polypeptide(L)'
;MVNGFYAIYYTGVTGSGLGVLALNNGIIVGADMVGGRYDGTYKQSAIAGVYDAKVRITIPPGSSLVTGAIAGPQPLSMDVVMTLPENLGGEQPILIKTPTGPVNVIFRKLRDYPTTI
;
A
#
# COMPACT_ATOMS: atom_id res chain seq x y z
N MET A 1 2.29 -0.13 17.04
CA MET A 1 1.72 -1.40 16.51
C MET A 1 1.18 -1.15 15.12
N VAL A 2 1.61 -1.97 14.15
CA VAL A 2 1.30 -1.83 12.72
C VAL A 2 -0.09 -2.34 12.34
N ASN A 3 -0.74 -3.15 13.20
CA ASN A 3 -2.10 -3.60 12.96
C ASN A 3 -3.07 -2.40 13.04
N GLY A 4 -4.04 -2.35 12.13
CA GLY A 4 -5.06 -1.32 12.12
C GLY A 4 -5.62 -1.05 10.73
N PHE A 5 -6.45 -0.03 10.65
CA PHE A 5 -7.00 0.50 9.41
C PHE A 5 -6.28 1.79 9.06
N TYR A 6 -5.94 1.97 7.80
CA TYR A 6 -5.12 3.08 7.31
C TYR A 6 -5.78 3.71 6.09
N ALA A 7 -5.77 5.04 6.03
CA ALA A 7 -5.88 5.77 4.79
C ALA A 7 -4.48 5.92 4.19
N ILE A 8 -4.38 5.73 2.88
CA ILE A 8 -3.16 6.00 2.14
C ILE A 8 -3.38 7.13 1.15
N TYR A 9 -2.40 8.02 1.08
CA TYR A 9 -2.32 9.10 0.11
C TYR A 9 -1.06 8.88 -0.70
N TYR A 10 -1.16 8.78 -2.01
CA TYR A 10 0.00 8.45 -2.82
C TYR A 10 0.13 9.33 -4.05
N THR A 11 1.36 9.63 -4.43
CA THR A 11 1.70 10.46 -5.60
C THR A 11 2.76 9.77 -6.45
N GLY A 12 2.50 9.74 -7.75
CA GLY A 12 3.48 9.36 -8.77
C GLY A 12 3.79 10.55 -9.66
N VAL A 13 4.50 10.30 -10.76
CA VAL A 13 4.97 11.36 -11.67
C VAL A 13 3.85 12.02 -12.49
N THR A 14 2.70 11.36 -12.64
CA THR A 14 1.58 11.87 -13.47
C THR A 14 0.30 12.15 -12.68
N GLY A 15 0.27 11.88 -11.38
CA GLY A 15 -0.94 12.10 -10.59
C GLY A 15 -0.85 11.63 -9.15
N SER A 16 -2.01 11.64 -8.50
CA SER A 16 -2.19 11.24 -7.11
C SER A 16 -3.39 10.32 -6.96
N GLY A 17 -3.43 9.59 -5.85
CA GLY A 17 -4.55 8.73 -5.51
C GLY A 17 -4.72 8.55 -4.01
N LEU A 18 -5.84 7.95 -3.65
CA LEU A 18 -6.28 7.68 -2.29
C LEU A 18 -6.74 6.24 -2.20
N GLY A 19 -6.43 5.59 -1.10
CA GLY A 19 -6.88 4.23 -0.84
C GLY A 19 -7.03 3.95 0.65
N VAL A 20 -7.48 2.74 0.95
CA VAL A 20 -7.56 2.22 2.30
C VAL A 20 -6.84 0.89 2.39
N LEU A 21 -6.19 0.66 3.53
CA LEU A 21 -5.55 -0.60 3.88
C LEU A 21 -6.03 -1.09 5.24
N ALA A 22 -6.18 -2.40 5.35
CA ALA A 22 -6.33 -3.12 6.60
C ALA A 22 -5.10 -4.00 6.81
N LEU A 23 -4.39 -3.77 7.91
CA LEU A 23 -3.23 -4.56 8.32
C LEU A 23 -3.59 -5.35 9.56
N ASN A 24 -3.55 -6.67 9.49
CA ASN A 24 -3.88 -7.52 10.63
C ASN A 24 -3.08 -8.82 10.60
N ASN A 25 -2.42 -9.14 11.72
CA ASN A 25 -1.74 -10.43 11.93
C ASN A 25 -0.87 -10.88 10.75
N GLY A 26 -0.09 -9.95 10.18
CA GLY A 26 0.82 -10.22 9.08
C GLY A 26 0.20 -10.18 7.69
N ILE A 27 -1.08 -9.82 7.56
CA ILE A 27 -1.80 -9.67 6.29
C ILE A 27 -2.04 -8.19 5.98
N ILE A 28 -1.86 -7.80 4.71
CA ILE A 28 -2.24 -6.50 4.17
C ILE A 28 -3.32 -6.72 3.11
N VAL A 29 -4.46 -6.06 3.25
CA VAL A 29 -5.48 -6.00 2.19
C VAL A 29 -5.99 -4.59 2.03
N GLY A 30 -6.51 -4.24 0.85
CA GLY A 30 -7.14 -2.95 0.65
C GLY A 30 -7.52 -2.65 -0.79
N ALA A 31 -7.95 -1.41 -1.02
CA ALA A 31 -8.35 -0.94 -2.34
C ALA A 31 -8.21 0.58 -2.50
N ASP A 32 -8.26 1.04 -3.75
CA ASP A 32 -8.34 2.45 -4.12
C ASP A 32 -9.58 2.78 -4.97
N MET A 33 -9.74 4.08 -5.25
CA MET A 33 -10.90 4.63 -5.96
C MET A 33 -11.07 4.15 -7.41
N VAL A 34 -10.01 3.65 -8.05
CA VAL A 34 -10.09 3.13 -9.44
C VAL A 34 -10.37 1.63 -9.46
N GLY A 35 -10.61 1.02 -8.29
CA GLY A 35 -10.82 -0.42 -8.15
C GLY A 35 -9.52 -1.22 -8.10
N GLY A 36 -8.38 -0.56 -7.91
CA GLY A 36 -7.11 -1.21 -7.60
C GLY A 36 -7.24 -1.98 -6.29
N ARG A 37 -6.71 -3.20 -6.26
CA ARG A 37 -6.75 -4.10 -5.09
C ARG A 37 -5.34 -4.36 -4.59
N TYR A 38 -5.19 -4.37 -3.27
CA TYR A 38 -3.95 -4.70 -2.58
C TYR A 38 -4.15 -5.99 -1.80
N ASP A 39 -3.23 -6.94 -1.95
CA ASP A 39 -3.24 -8.22 -1.24
C ASP A 39 -1.80 -8.66 -0.96
N GLY A 40 -1.45 -8.86 0.31
CA GLY A 40 -0.08 -9.10 0.69
C GLY A 40 0.14 -9.49 2.13
N THR A 41 1.41 -9.54 2.49
CA THR A 41 1.86 -9.88 3.84
C THR A 41 2.90 -8.91 4.35
N TYR A 42 3.04 -8.85 5.67
CA TYR A 42 4.14 -8.19 6.35
C TYR A 42 4.65 -9.02 7.52
N LYS A 43 5.92 -8.86 7.84
CA LYS A 43 6.57 -9.50 8.98
C LYS A 43 7.60 -8.57 9.58
N GLN A 44 7.92 -8.76 10.86
CA GLN A 44 9.00 -8.01 11.48
C GLN A 44 10.31 -8.31 10.74
N SER A 45 11.05 -7.27 10.41
CA SER A 45 12.34 -7.41 9.74
C SER A 45 13.41 -7.89 10.72
N ALA A 46 14.53 -8.38 10.20
CA ALA A 46 15.74 -8.57 10.99
C ALA A 46 16.33 -7.21 11.45
N ILE A 47 15.99 -6.12 10.75
CA ILE A 47 16.33 -4.76 11.13
C ILE A 47 15.31 -4.27 12.18
N ALA A 48 15.79 -3.79 13.32
CA ALA A 48 14.93 -3.28 14.38
C ALA A 48 14.14 -2.05 13.91
N GLY A 49 12.88 -1.94 14.37
CA GLY A 49 12.02 -0.79 14.10
C GLY A 49 11.37 -0.76 12.71
N VAL A 50 11.47 -1.85 11.92
CA VAL A 50 10.82 -1.95 10.61
C VAL A 50 10.19 -3.31 10.34
N TYR A 51 9.26 -3.33 9.39
CA TYR A 51 8.59 -4.51 8.85
C TYR A 51 8.95 -4.69 7.38
N ASP A 52 9.20 -5.93 6.96
CA ASP A 52 9.30 -6.29 5.55
C ASP A 52 7.90 -6.63 5.03
N ALA A 53 7.47 -6.01 3.93
CA ALA A 53 6.17 -6.23 3.34
C ALA A 53 6.29 -6.61 1.86
N LYS A 54 5.40 -7.51 1.42
CA LYS A 54 5.21 -7.89 0.02
C LYS A 54 3.72 -7.78 -0.31
N VAL A 55 3.37 -6.95 -1.28
CA VAL A 55 1.99 -6.69 -1.70
C VAL A 55 1.85 -6.92 -3.19
N ARG A 56 0.88 -7.72 -3.59
CA ARG A 56 0.39 -7.79 -4.96
C ARG A 56 -0.65 -6.69 -5.15
N ILE A 57 -0.42 -5.85 -6.15
CA ILE A 57 -1.35 -4.83 -6.60
C ILE A 57 -2.01 -5.35 -7.88
N THR A 58 -3.34 -5.35 -7.93
CA THR A 58 -4.12 -5.71 -9.13
C THR A 58 -4.94 -4.51 -9.57
N ILE A 59 -4.67 -4.00 -10.76
CA ILE A 59 -5.31 -2.83 -11.34
C ILE A 59 -6.29 -3.25 -12.45
N PRO A 60 -7.52 -2.69 -12.49
CA PRO A 60 -8.47 -3.01 -13.55
C PRO A 60 -7.98 -2.61 -14.96
N PRO A 61 -8.42 -3.32 -16.01
CA PRO A 61 -8.10 -2.97 -17.40
C PRO A 61 -8.38 -1.50 -17.74
N GLY A 62 -7.55 -0.89 -18.57
CA GLY A 62 -7.72 0.48 -19.06
C GLY A 62 -7.46 1.58 -18.02
N SER A 63 -7.18 1.25 -16.77
CA SER A 63 -6.92 2.25 -15.73
C SER A 63 -5.57 2.94 -15.93
N SER A 64 -5.53 4.25 -15.73
CA SER A 64 -4.27 5.02 -15.65
C SER A 64 -3.70 4.95 -14.23
N LEU A 65 -2.42 4.62 -14.10
CA LEU A 65 -1.71 4.62 -12.83
C LEU A 65 -1.07 5.99 -12.59
N VAL A 66 -0.88 6.34 -11.32
CA VAL A 66 -0.19 7.59 -10.92
C VAL A 66 1.25 7.67 -11.44
N THR A 67 1.85 6.54 -11.79
CA THR A 67 3.19 6.42 -12.40
C THR A 67 3.21 6.78 -13.89
N GLY A 68 2.05 6.96 -14.52
CA GLY A 68 1.91 7.24 -15.96
C GLY A 68 1.72 5.98 -16.80
N ALA A 69 1.89 4.79 -16.23
CA ALA A 69 1.56 3.54 -16.90
C ALA A 69 0.04 3.40 -17.10
N ILE A 70 -0.36 2.70 -18.16
CA ILE A 70 -1.75 2.38 -18.45
C ILE A 70 -1.91 0.87 -18.41
N ALA A 71 -2.89 0.38 -17.64
CA ALA A 71 -3.25 -1.02 -17.66
C ALA A 71 -3.85 -1.37 -19.04
N GLY A 72 -3.37 -2.46 -19.64
CA GLY A 72 -3.84 -2.92 -20.95
C GLY A 72 -5.27 -3.47 -20.93
N PRO A 73 -5.66 -4.29 -21.92
CA PRO A 73 -7.01 -4.88 -21.99
C PRO A 73 -7.26 -5.97 -20.94
N GLN A 74 -6.24 -6.38 -20.18
CA GLN A 74 -6.33 -7.33 -19.08
C GLN A 74 -5.88 -6.67 -17.77
N PRO A 75 -6.31 -7.18 -16.59
CA PRO A 75 -5.87 -6.64 -15.31
C PRO A 75 -4.33 -6.63 -15.21
N LEU A 76 -3.78 -5.50 -14.75
CA LEU A 76 -2.34 -5.38 -14.51
C LEU A 76 -2.05 -5.79 -13.07
N SER A 77 -1.31 -6.88 -12.91
CA SER A 77 -0.86 -7.35 -11.60
C SER A 77 0.64 -7.15 -11.42
N MET A 78 1.05 -6.60 -10.28
CA MET A 78 2.46 -6.40 -9.95
C MET A 78 2.73 -6.70 -8.48
N ASP A 79 3.87 -7.34 -8.20
CA ASP A 79 4.36 -7.56 -6.85
C ASP A 79 5.26 -6.37 -6.45
N VAL A 80 5.00 -5.80 -5.28
CA VAL A 80 5.76 -4.70 -4.69
C VAL A 80 6.33 -5.16 -3.36
N VAL A 81 7.64 -5.03 -3.20
CA VAL A 81 8.35 -5.31 -1.93
C VAL A 81 8.79 -3.98 -1.33
N MET A 82 8.52 -3.79 -0.04
CA MET A 82 8.80 -2.54 0.65
C MET A 82 9.15 -2.79 2.12
N THR A 83 9.81 -1.82 2.73
CA THR A 83 10.06 -1.77 4.17
C THR A 83 9.17 -0.70 4.79
N LEU A 84 8.44 -1.06 5.85
CA LEU A 84 7.52 -0.17 6.56
C LEU A 84 8.07 0.14 7.95
N PRO A 85 8.06 1.39 8.41
CA PRO A 85 8.52 1.72 9.76
C PRO A 85 7.53 1.22 10.81
N GLU A 86 8.01 0.89 12.00
CA GLU A 86 7.16 0.38 13.09
C GLU A 86 6.13 1.40 13.59
N ASN A 87 6.43 2.69 13.45
CA ASN A 87 5.52 3.81 13.71
C ASN A 87 4.66 4.17 12.47
N LEU A 88 4.32 3.19 11.63
CA LEU A 88 3.44 3.36 10.48
C LEU A 88 2.15 4.09 10.90
N GLY A 89 1.81 5.16 10.16
CA GLY A 89 0.72 6.05 10.52
C GLY A 89 1.17 7.44 10.98
N GLY A 90 2.47 7.66 11.20
CA GLY A 90 3.04 8.97 11.56
C GLY A 90 3.05 10.02 10.43
N GLU A 91 2.32 9.78 9.34
CA GLU A 91 2.11 10.68 8.20
C GLU A 91 3.39 11.16 7.47
N GLN A 92 4.50 10.44 7.63
CA GLN A 92 5.71 10.70 6.86
C GLN A 92 5.63 10.04 5.47
N PRO A 93 6.05 10.73 4.39
CA PRO A 93 6.13 10.13 3.06
C PRO A 93 7.16 9.00 3.04
N ILE A 94 6.75 7.85 2.48
CA ILE A 94 7.60 6.69 2.22
C ILE A 94 7.70 6.51 0.71
N LEU A 95 8.93 6.50 0.19
CA LEU A 95 9.18 6.22 -1.22
C LEU A 95 9.09 4.71 -1.47
N ILE A 96 8.09 4.28 -2.24
CA ILE A 96 7.88 2.89 -2.65
C ILE A 96 8.27 2.75 -4.11
N LYS A 97 9.13 1.77 -4.41
CA LYS A 97 9.50 1.43 -5.79
C LYS A 97 8.52 0.38 -6.32
N THR A 98 7.78 0.72 -7.37
CA THR A 98 6.93 -0.24 -8.08
C THR A 98 7.56 -0.60 -9.43
N PRO A 99 7.15 -1.72 -10.06
CA PRO A 99 7.59 -2.05 -11.41
C PRO A 99 7.26 -1.00 -12.48
N THR A 100 6.27 -0.13 -12.24
CA THR A 100 5.88 0.94 -13.17
C THR A 100 6.48 2.29 -12.84
N GLY A 101 7.25 2.39 -11.74
CA GLY A 101 7.88 3.64 -11.31
C GLY A 101 7.76 3.88 -9.80
N PRO A 102 8.50 4.87 -9.27
CA PRO A 102 8.42 5.24 -7.86
C PRO A 102 7.10 5.93 -7.53
N VAL A 103 6.61 5.70 -6.31
CA VAL A 103 5.42 6.34 -5.74
C VAL A 103 5.74 6.76 -4.30
N ASN A 104 5.44 8.01 -3.94
CA ASN A 104 5.50 8.44 -2.55
C ASN A 104 4.17 8.13 -1.87
N VAL A 105 4.19 7.51 -0.69
CA VAL A 105 2.98 7.11 0.04
C VAL A 105 3.03 7.64 1.46
N ILE A 106 1.95 8.30 1.87
CA ILE A 106 1.70 8.68 3.25
C ILE A 106 0.66 7.73 3.82
N PHE A 107 0.96 7.16 4.99
CA PHE A 107 0.04 6.33 5.75
C PHE A 107 -0.52 7.14 6.92
N ARG A 108 -1.84 7.25 7.00
CA ARG A 108 -2.57 7.79 8.16
C ARG A 108 -3.32 6.66 8.83
N LYS A 109 -2.99 6.38 10.10
CA LYS A 109 -3.76 5.38 10.86
C LYS A 109 -5.14 5.95 11.18
N LEU A 110 -6.19 5.25 10.79
CA LEU A 110 -7.57 5.61 11.05
C LEU A 110 -8.01 5.13 12.43
N ARG A 111 -7.71 3.88 12.75
CA ARG A 111 -7.98 3.25 14.06
C ARG A 111 -7.33 1.88 14.19
N ASP A 112 -7.24 1.40 15.43
CA ASP A 112 -6.92 0.01 15.74
C ASP A 112 -8.12 -0.93 15.54
N TYR A 113 -7.82 -2.23 15.50
CA TYR A 113 -8.83 -3.28 15.62
C TYR A 113 -9.46 -3.24 17.01
N PRO A 114 -10.77 -3.54 17.14
CA PRO A 114 -11.38 -3.70 18.46
C PRO A 114 -10.69 -4.83 19.23
N THR A 115 -10.41 -4.59 20.50
CA THR A 115 -9.78 -5.56 21.41
C THR A 115 -10.80 -6.52 22.06
N THR A 116 -12.09 -6.34 21.78
CA THR A 116 -13.20 -7.13 22.32
C THR A 116 -14.36 -7.08 21.33
N ILE A 117 -15.03 -8.21 21.08
CA ILE A 117 -16.28 -8.30 20.30
C ILE A 117 -17.42 -8.47 21.29
#